data_AF-A0A2D9JDS9-F1
#
_entry.id   AF-A0A2D9JDS9-F1
#
_cell.length_a   1.000
_cell.length_b   1.000
_cell.length_c   1.000
_cell.angle_alpha   90.00
_cell.angle_beta   90.00
_cell.angle_gamma   90.00
#
_symmetry.space_group_name_H-M   'P 1'
#
loop_
_entity.id
_entity.type
_entity.pdbx_description
1 polymer ?
#
loop_
_entity_poly.entity_id
_entity_poly.type
_entity_poly.pdbx_seq_one_letter_code
_entity_poly.pdbx_strand_id
1 'polypeptide(L)'
;FESNELLAEVRQTRAFESLSEQQWQFAIDFVVRGGNTLDAYPEFKRVELVDGRYVVTQKRVMSNHRMNIGTIVSDASMRVKFLKGGTLGTVEESFLSKVSIGDKFLFAGRLVELVRIDNSEAYVKRAKGAPDAVPRWMGGRMPLSSELAQGLRNKLQQAAEGDFVGPEMKRMRPLLQLQAKWSHVPAANELLIESIRTRDGYQLFFYPFAGRLAHEGLSAVLAHRMSRIEKISFSFACNDYGFVLTSPKPAPLKQALDAGLLSPDRLVADIGESLNATEMSRRGFRAIARIAGLIQGGYPGRQKPNKHLQASSNLFFEVFREYDPDNLLLHQCNEEVLENQLNASRMEDALRRIEGSQVVIREPEKVTPMGFGLLVDRLRERLSSETLAERIARMQAQLEKAATAK
;
A
#
# COMPACT_ATOMS: atom_id res chain seq x y z
N PHE A 1 27.71 -26.14 -11.86
CA PHE A 1 27.60 -25.17 -12.96
C PHE A 1 28.89 -24.37 -13.04
N GLU A 2 29.17 -23.77 -14.20
CA GLU A 2 30.23 -22.78 -14.36
C GLU A 2 29.62 -21.38 -14.28
N SER A 3 30.26 -20.46 -13.55
CA SER A 3 29.66 -19.16 -13.21
C SER A 3 29.31 -18.33 -14.44
N ASN A 4 30.25 -18.21 -15.39
CA ASN A 4 30.08 -17.36 -16.57
C ASN A 4 29.06 -17.95 -17.56
N GLU A 5 29.06 -19.27 -17.73
CA GLU A 5 28.08 -19.95 -18.58
C GLU A 5 26.66 -19.78 -18.02
N LEU A 6 26.47 -20.00 -16.72
CA LEU A 6 25.16 -19.84 -16.09
C LEU A 6 24.69 -18.38 -16.09
N LEU A 7 25.59 -17.40 -15.90
CA LEU A 7 25.23 -15.99 -16.02
C LEU A 7 24.75 -15.66 -17.44
N ALA A 8 25.44 -16.15 -18.47
CA ALA A 8 25.06 -15.95 -19.86
C ALA A 8 23.70 -16.60 -20.17
N GLU A 9 23.42 -17.79 -19.64
CA GLU A 9 22.12 -18.46 -19.76
C GLU A 9 21.01 -17.67 -19.06
N VAL A 10 21.21 -17.28 -17.80
CA VAL A 10 20.21 -16.55 -16.99
C VAL A 10 19.83 -15.22 -17.64
N ARG A 11 20.81 -14.49 -18.20
CA ARG A 11 20.59 -13.21 -18.91
C ARG A 11 19.80 -13.35 -20.22
N GLN A 12 19.58 -14.56 -20.74
CA GLN A 12 18.69 -14.78 -21.89
C GLN A 12 17.21 -14.65 -21.51
N THR A 13 16.89 -14.68 -20.21
CA THR A 13 15.51 -14.53 -19.73
C THR A 13 15.16 -13.06 -19.53
N ARG A 14 13.88 -12.71 -19.77
CA ARG A 14 13.39 -11.34 -19.60
C ARG A 14 13.55 -10.80 -18.17
N ALA A 15 13.42 -11.67 -17.17
CA ALA A 15 13.48 -11.27 -15.77
C ALA A 15 14.90 -10.92 -15.29
N PHE A 16 15.93 -11.45 -15.94
CA PHE A 16 17.33 -11.28 -15.53
C PHE A 16 18.23 -10.70 -16.62
N GLU A 17 17.65 -10.15 -17.71
CA GLU A 17 18.41 -9.58 -18.83
C GLU A 17 19.35 -8.43 -18.39
N SER A 18 18.93 -7.66 -17.39
CA SER A 18 19.68 -6.52 -16.83
C SER A 18 20.53 -6.89 -15.61
N LEU A 19 20.63 -8.17 -15.25
CA LEU A 19 21.36 -8.62 -14.07
C LEU A 19 22.84 -8.23 -14.18
N SER A 20 23.31 -7.36 -13.28
CA SER A 20 24.70 -6.90 -13.27
C SER A 20 25.66 -8.00 -12.78
N GLU A 21 26.95 -7.85 -13.11
CA GLU A 21 27.98 -8.76 -12.60
C GLU A 21 28.11 -8.69 -11.07
N GLN A 22 27.90 -7.53 -10.47
CA GLN A 22 27.91 -7.35 -9.02
C GLN A 22 26.78 -8.12 -8.35
N GLN A 23 25.55 -8.02 -8.88
CA GLN A 23 24.40 -8.79 -8.38
C GLN A 23 24.61 -10.30 -8.55
N TRP A 24 25.20 -10.72 -9.68
CA TRP A 24 25.56 -12.12 -9.89
C TRP A 24 26.59 -12.60 -8.87
N GLN A 25 27.65 -11.82 -8.65
CA GLN A 25 28.69 -12.17 -7.70
C GLN A 25 28.16 -12.25 -6.26
N PHE A 26 27.25 -11.35 -5.89
CA PHE A 26 26.53 -11.45 -4.62
C PHE A 26 25.75 -12.77 -4.52
N ALA A 27 25.00 -13.16 -5.56
CA ALA A 27 24.23 -14.39 -5.55
C ALA A 27 25.13 -15.63 -5.39
N ILE A 28 26.29 -15.66 -6.08
CA ILE A 28 27.30 -16.71 -5.94
C ILE A 28 27.86 -16.73 -4.52
N ASP A 29 28.31 -15.60 -3.98
CA ASP A 29 28.88 -15.55 -2.64
C ASP A 29 27.84 -15.95 -1.56
N PHE A 30 26.59 -15.55 -1.76
CA PHE A 30 25.47 -15.89 -0.88
C PHE A 30 25.14 -17.39 -0.87
N VAL A 31 25.32 -18.12 -1.97
CA VAL A 31 25.12 -19.59 -1.98
C VAL A 31 26.35 -20.37 -1.51
N VAL A 32 27.55 -19.80 -1.65
CA VAL A 32 28.81 -20.48 -1.28
C VAL A 32 29.14 -20.28 0.20
N ARG A 33 28.99 -19.05 0.72
CA ARG A 33 29.37 -18.68 2.08
C ARG A 33 28.24 -18.05 2.90
N GLY A 34 27.07 -17.82 2.31
CA GLY A 34 25.98 -17.12 3.01
C GLY A 34 26.12 -15.58 2.98
N GLY A 35 27.04 -15.06 2.18
CA GLY A 35 27.36 -13.64 2.08
C GLY A 35 28.27 -13.17 3.20
N ASN A 36 28.45 -11.84 3.31
CA ASN A 36 29.38 -11.22 4.27
C ASN A 36 29.07 -11.57 5.74
N THR A 37 27.79 -11.76 6.06
CA THR A 37 27.34 -11.84 7.47
C THR A 37 27.18 -13.27 7.99
N LEU A 38 27.07 -14.26 7.11
CA LEU A 38 26.71 -15.63 7.49
C LEU A 38 27.83 -16.66 7.26
N ASP A 39 29.05 -16.24 6.93
CA ASP A 39 30.17 -17.16 6.64
C ASP A 39 30.56 -18.06 7.81
N ALA A 40 30.31 -17.63 9.05
CA ALA A 40 30.56 -18.42 10.25
C ALA A 40 29.59 -19.60 10.42
N TYR A 41 28.51 -19.67 9.64
CA TYR A 41 27.41 -20.62 9.79
C TYR A 41 27.39 -21.64 8.64
N PRO A 42 27.87 -22.88 8.87
CA PRO A 42 27.99 -23.89 7.82
C PRO A 42 26.67 -24.23 7.11
N GLU A 43 25.53 -24.04 7.77
CA GLU A 43 24.21 -24.31 7.21
C GLU A 43 23.82 -23.41 6.02
N PHE A 44 24.46 -22.25 5.85
CA PHE A 44 24.22 -21.36 4.71
C PHE A 44 25.22 -21.57 3.55
N LYS A 45 26.23 -22.43 3.76
CA LYS A 45 27.17 -22.89 2.72
C LYS A 45 26.51 -24.01 1.91
N ARG A 46 25.84 -23.64 0.82
CA ARG A 46 25.02 -24.57 0.03
C ARG A 46 25.75 -25.15 -1.17
N VAL A 47 26.73 -24.43 -1.70
CA VAL A 47 27.45 -24.75 -2.93
C VAL A 47 28.95 -24.63 -2.67
N GLU A 48 29.73 -25.53 -3.23
CA GLU A 48 31.19 -25.57 -3.12
C GLU A 48 31.82 -25.51 -4.51
N LEU A 49 32.99 -24.89 -4.63
CA LEU A 49 33.77 -24.88 -5.87
C LEU A 49 34.69 -26.11 -5.90
N VAL A 50 34.41 -27.05 -6.79
CA VAL A 50 35.17 -28.29 -6.98
C VAL A 50 35.58 -28.39 -8.44
N ASP A 51 36.88 -28.51 -8.71
CA ASP A 51 37.45 -28.62 -10.06
C ASP A 51 36.95 -27.53 -11.03
N GLY A 52 36.86 -26.28 -10.55
CA GLY A 52 36.39 -25.14 -11.34
C GLY A 52 34.87 -25.06 -11.52
N ARG A 53 34.10 -25.97 -10.91
CA ARG A 53 32.63 -26.02 -11.00
C ARG A 53 31.96 -25.87 -9.65
N TYR A 54 30.89 -25.09 -9.62
CA TYR A 54 30.03 -24.94 -8.46
C TYR A 54 29.09 -26.14 -8.32
N VAL A 55 29.22 -26.90 -7.23
CA VAL A 55 28.48 -28.14 -6.98
C VAL A 55 27.86 -28.16 -5.58
N VAL A 56 26.72 -28.82 -5.44
CA VAL A 56 26.17 -29.15 -4.11
C VAL A 56 26.76 -30.50 -3.71
N THR A 57 27.51 -30.57 -2.60
CA THR A 57 28.17 -31.81 -2.16
C THR A 57 27.32 -32.57 -1.13
N GLN A 58 26.49 -31.87 -0.36
CA GLN A 58 25.74 -32.44 0.75
C GLN A 58 24.33 -32.88 0.34
N LYS A 59 24.01 -34.18 0.49
CA LYS A 59 22.67 -34.75 0.23
C LYS A 59 21.55 -34.03 1.00
N ARG A 60 21.83 -33.58 2.22
CA ARG A 60 20.87 -32.83 3.05
C ARG A 60 20.46 -31.52 2.38
N VAL A 61 21.42 -30.77 1.84
CA VAL A 61 21.18 -29.50 1.14
C VAL A 61 20.34 -29.73 -0.11
N MET A 62 20.65 -30.76 -0.90
CA MET A 62 19.88 -31.14 -2.10
C MET A 62 18.41 -31.43 -1.78
N SER A 63 18.17 -32.30 -0.79
CA SER A 63 16.81 -32.67 -0.36
C SER A 63 16.04 -31.46 0.16
N ASN A 64 16.68 -30.64 0.99
CA ASN A 64 16.08 -29.43 1.55
C ASN A 64 15.69 -28.43 0.47
N HIS A 65 16.59 -28.17 -0.49
CA HIS A 65 16.32 -27.26 -1.59
C HIS A 65 15.14 -27.76 -2.43
N ARG A 66 15.15 -29.04 -2.82
CA ARG A 66 14.05 -29.64 -3.60
C ARG A 66 12.69 -29.57 -2.90
N MET A 67 12.65 -29.65 -1.56
CA MET A 67 11.39 -29.59 -0.80
C MET A 67 10.89 -28.17 -0.53
N ASN A 68 11.76 -27.16 -0.64
CA ASN A 68 11.43 -25.77 -0.35
C ASN A 68 11.50 -24.86 -1.60
N ILE A 69 11.83 -25.41 -2.76
CA ILE A 69 11.90 -24.68 -4.02
C ILE A 69 10.51 -24.11 -4.38
N GLY A 70 10.45 -22.81 -4.67
CA GLY A 70 9.24 -22.12 -5.07
C GLY A 70 9.18 -20.68 -4.57
N THR A 71 8.44 -19.85 -5.30
CA THR A 71 8.29 -18.41 -5.03
C THR A 71 6.94 -18.05 -4.41
N ILE A 72 5.98 -18.97 -4.39
CA ILE A 72 4.63 -18.72 -3.86
C ILE A 72 4.67 -18.76 -2.33
N VAL A 73 4.38 -17.61 -1.73
CA VAL A 73 4.23 -17.40 -0.29
C VAL A 73 2.81 -16.95 0.01
N SER A 74 2.25 -17.40 1.14
CA SER A 74 0.93 -16.97 1.60
C SER A 74 1.04 -15.83 2.60
N ASP A 75 0.12 -14.87 2.50
CA ASP A 75 -0.02 -13.86 3.54
C ASP A 75 -0.46 -14.53 4.85
N ALA A 76 0.18 -14.13 5.95
CA ALA A 76 -0.12 -14.73 7.25
C ALA A 76 -1.28 -13.98 7.92
N SER A 77 -2.08 -14.70 8.70
CA SER A 77 -3.07 -14.09 9.57
C SER A 77 -2.51 -13.89 10.98
N MET A 78 -2.91 -12.79 11.61
CA MET A 78 -2.57 -12.41 12.97
C MET A 78 -3.82 -12.36 13.84
N ARG A 79 -3.71 -12.77 15.11
CA ARG A 79 -4.82 -12.67 16.07
C ARG A 79 -4.88 -11.28 16.69
N VAL A 80 -6.05 -10.66 16.71
CA VAL A 80 -6.28 -9.39 17.42
C VAL A 80 -6.87 -9.69 18.80
N LYS A 81 -6.23 -9.21 19.86
CA LYS A 81 -6.59 -9.50 21.26
C LYS A 81 -6.61 -8.23 22.10
N PHE A 82 -7.49 -8.17 23.10
CA PHE A 82 -7.38 -7.12 24.11
C PHE A 82 -6.17 -7.34 25.03
N LEU A 83 -5.56 -6.27 25.54
CA LEU A 83 -4.49 -6.35 26.56
C LEU A 83 -4.89 -7.20 27.77
N LYS A 84 -6.13 -7.06 28.22
CA LYS A 84 -6.75 -7.83 29.30
C LYS A 84 -8.08 -8.34 28.77
N GLY A 85 -8.11 -9.55 28.21
CA GLY A 85 -9.36 -10.16 27.72
C GLY A 85 -9.20 -11.12 26.56
N GLY A 86 -10.32 -11.41 25.91
CA GLY A 86 -10.43 -12.38 24.83
C GLY A 86 -9.94 -11.90 23.46
N THR A 87 -9.78 -12.86 22.55
CA THR A 87 -9.50 -12.64 21.13
C THR A 87 -10.71 -12.03 20.44
N LEU A 88 -10.51 -10.94 19.70
CA LEU A 88 -11.54 -10.31 18.87
C LEU A 88 -11.72 -11.03 17.54
N GLY A 89 -10.64 -11.58 16.98
CA GLY A 89 -10.64 -12.23 15.67
C GLY A 89 -9.24 -12.35 15.10
N THR A 90 -9.16 -12.52 13.78
CA THR A 90 -7.90 -12.52 13.03
C THR A 90 -7.92 -11.42 11.97
N VAL A 91 -6.75 -10.94 11.53
CA VAL A 91 -6.53 -9.98 10.45
C VAL A 91 -5.35 -10.42 9.59
N GLU A 92 -5.30 -9.96 8.33
CA GLU A 92 -4.10 -10.10 7.48
C GLU A 92 -2.92 -9.32 8.10
N GLU A 93 -1.74 -9.91 8.05
CA GLU A 93 -0.49 -9.32 8.55
C GLU A 93 -0.15 -8.01 7.82
N SER A 94 -0.39 -7.98 6.50
CA SER A 94 -0.17 -6.81 5.63
C SER A 94 -1.01 -5.58 5.99
N PHE A 95 -2.14 -5.76 6.69
CA PHE A 95 -2.89 -4.63 7.23
C PHE A 95 -2.19 -4.05 8.47
N LEU A 96 -1.84 -4.91 9.43
CA LEU A 96 -1.22 -4.47 10.68
C LEU A 96 0.20 -3.90 10.47
N SER A 97 0.90 -4.29 9.40
CA SER A 97 2.20 -3.73 9.06
C SER A 97 2.14 -2.22 8.77
N LYS A 98 0.99 -1.71 8.31
CA LYS A 98 0.78 -0.29 7.98
C LYS A 98 0.32 0.54 9.17
N VAL A 99 -0.08 -0.10 10.27
CA VAL A 99 -0.64 0.55 11.47
C VAL A 99 0.47 0.78 12.49
N SER A 100 0.57 1.99 13.01
CA SER A 100 1.55 2.35 14.05
C SER A 100 0.99 2.09 15.45
N ILE A 101 1.88 1.89 16.43
CA ILE A 101 1.47 1.81 17.83
C ILE A 101 0.86 3.16 18.25
N GLY A 102 -0.32 3.12 18.86
CA GLY A 102 -1.12 4.29 19.20
C GLY A 102 -2.21 4.62 18.18
N ASP A 103 -2.15 4.07 16.97
CA ASP A 103 -3.18 4.30 15.95
C ASP A 103 -4.47 3.56 16.29
N LYS A 104 -5.59 4.20 15.98
CA LYS A 104 -6.92 3.65 16.15
C LYS A 104 -7.43 3.09 14.83
N PHE A 105 -8.01 1.90 14.87
CA PHE A 105 -8.63 1.27 13.72
C PHE A 105 -9.91 0.53 14.11
N LEU A 106 -10.79 0.32 13.13
CA LEU A 106 -12.05 -0.37 13.36
C LEU A 106 -11.89 -1.87 13.17
N PHE A 107 -12.11 -2.67 14.21
CA PHE A 107 -12.04 -4.13 14.11
C PHE A 107 -13.24 -4.81 14.75
N ALA A 108 -13.85 -5.76 14.03
CA ALA A 108 -15.02 -6.53 14.48
C ALA A 108 -16.12 -5.65 15.10
N GLY A 109 -16.40 -4.50 14.47
CA GLY A 109 -17.43 -3.60 14.96
C GLY A 109 -17.01 -2.69 16.12
N ARG A 110 -15.71 -2.57 16.43
CA ARG A 110 -15.21 -1.82 17.59
C ARG A 110 -14.03 -0.95 17.20
N LEU A 111 -14.01 0.29 17.68
CA LEU A 111 -12.83 1.14 17.58
C LEU A 111 -11.80 0.70 18.62
N VAL A 112 -10.62 0.31 18.16
CA VAL A 112 -9.53 -0.19 19.00
C VAL A 112 -8.23 0.55 18.68
N GLU A 113 -7.38 0.72 19.68
CA GLU A 113 -6.05 1.32 19.54
C GLU A 113 -4.99 0.22 19.61
N LEU A 114 -4.04 0.22 18.66
CA LEU A 114 -2.91 -0.70 18.68
C LEU A 114 -1.97 -0.34 19.83
N VAL A 115 -1.70 -1.28 20.74
CA VAL A 115 -0.82 -1.03 21.89
C VAL A 115 0.55 -1.65 21.67
N ARG A 116 0.58 -2.89 21.17
CA ARG A 116 1.82 -3.59 20.81
C ARG A 116 1.50 -4.73 19.86
N ILE A 117 2.50 -5.10 19.08
CA ILE A 117 2.48 -6.35 18.32
C ILE A 117 3.54 -7.25 18.92
N ASP A 118 3.17 -8.50 19.19
CA ASP A 118 4.05 -9.50 19.76
C ASP A 118 3.76 -10.83 19.07
N ASN A 119 4.73 -11.30 18.27
CA ASN A 119 4.57 -12.45 17.39
C ASN A 119 3.38 -12.26 16.42
N SER A 120 2.64 -13.34 16.11
CA SER A 120 1.42 -13.34 15.30
C SER A 120 0.18 -12.83 16.07
N GLU A 121 0.37 -11.95 17.06
CA GLU A 121 -0.69 -11.35 17.87
C GLU A 121 -0.57 -9.82 17.96
N ALA A 122 -1.67 -9.13 17.66
CA ALA A 122 -1.82 -7.69 17.88
C ALA A 122 -2.63 -7.45 19.16
N TYR A 123 -2.03 -6.74 20.11
CA TYR A 123 -2.66 -6.37 21.37
C TYR A 123 -3.26 -4.98 21.25
N VAL A 124 -4.54 -4.87 21.57
CA VAL A 124 -5.31 -3.63 21.44
C VAL A 124 -6.02 -3.25 22.74
N LYS A 125 -6.42 -1.99 22.84
CA LYS A 125 -7.34 -1.48 23.88
C LYS A 125 -8.53 -0.78 23.22
N ARG A 126 -9.65 -0.64 23.94
CA ARG A 126 -10.80 0.11 23.43
C ARG A 126 -10.44 1.59 23.26
N ALA A 127 -10.84 2.18 22.15
CA ALA A 127 -10.62 3.58 21.84
C ALA A 127 -11.94 4.36 21.70
N LYS A 128 -11.83 5.69 21.82
CA LYS A 128 -12.91 6.65 21.56
C LYS A 128 -12.44 7.61 20.45
N GLY A 129 -13.41 8.20 19.73
CA GLY A 129 -13.16 9.15 18.65
C GLY A 129 -13.35 8.51 17.27
N ALA A 130 -12.52 8.93 16.31
CA ALA A 130 -12.50 8.40 14.95
C ALA A 130 -11.29 7.45 14.75
N PRO A 131 -11.36 6.51 13.80
CA PRO A 131 -10.20 5.72 13.39
C PRO A 131 -9.16 6.59 12.65
N ASP A 132 -7.88 6.31 12.92
CA ASP A 132 -6.71 6.89 12.25
C ASP A 132 -6.34 6.05 11.02
N ALA A 133 -6.47 4.72 11.13
CA ALA A 133 -6.22 3.76 10.05
C ALA A 133 -7.45 2.90 9.78
N VAL A 134 -7.68 2.59 8.51
CA VAL A 134 -8.86 1.83 8.07
C VAL A 134 -8.43 0.43 7.59
N PRO A 135 -8.93 -0.67 8.22
CA PRO A 135 -8.67 -2.01 7.73
C PRO A 135 -9.39 -2.33 6.44
N ARG A 136 -8.63 -2.82 5.47
CA ARG A 136 -9.14 -3.35 4.21
C ARG A 136 -8.45 -4.67 3.91
N TRP A 137 -9.28 -5.66 3.64
CA TRP A 137 -8.90 -7.02 3.27
C TRP A 137 -8.54 -7.09 1.79
N MET A 138 -7.45 -7.77 1.45
CA MET A 138 -7.02 -7.95 0.06
C MET A 138 -8.02 -8.76 -0.79
N GLY A 139 -8.93 -9.52 -0.16
CA GLY A 139 -9.87 -10.44 -0.84
C GLY A 139 -11.07 -9.82 -1.58
N GLY A 140 -11.15 -8.49 -1.77
CA GLY A 140 -12.40 -7.84 -2.19
C GLY A 140 -12.56 -7.49 -3.67
N ARG A 141 -11.55 -6.87 -4.30
CA ARG A 141 -11.65 -6.32 -5.67
C ARG A 141 -10.26 -6.13 -6.27
N MET A 142 -10.09 -6.51 -7.54
CA MET A 142 -8.92 -6.09 -8.33
C MET A 142 -8.95 -4.56 -8.47
N PRO A 143 -7.87 -3.85 -8.16
CA PRO A 143 -7.80 -2.40 -8.36
C PRO A 143 -7.89 -2.08 -9.86
N LEU A 144 -8.38 -0.88 -10.18
CA LEU A 144 -8.38 -0.35 -11.56
C LEU A 144 -6.98 -0.48 -12.18
N SER A 145 -6.83 -1.04 -13.39
CA SER A 145 -5.52 -1.03 -14.09
C SER A 145 -5.14 0.39 -14.51
N SER A 146 -3.87 0.61 -14.86
CA SER A 146 -3.38 1.92 -15.33
C SER A 146 -4.06 2.34 -16.63
N GLU A 147 -4.28 1.40 -17.55
CA GLU A 147 -4.93 1.60 -18.84
C GLU A 147 -6.41 1.97 -18.66
N LEU A 148 -7.10 1.29 -17.74
CA LEU A 148 -8.50 1.59 -17.45
C LEU A 148 -8.65 2.95 -16.76
N ALA A 149 -7.69 3.33 -15.90
CA ALA A 149 -7.66 4.66 -15.29
C ALA A 149 -7.45 5.77 -16.33
N GLN A 150 -6.53 5.56 -17.29
CA GLN A 150 -6.35 6.46 -18.43
C GLN A 150 -7.61 6.53 -19.30
N GLY A 151 -8.24 5.38 -19.58
CA GLY A 151 -9.49 5.32 -20.34
C GLY A 151 -10.63 6.11 -19.68
N LEU A 152 -10.76 6.03 -18.36
CA LEU A 152 -11.74 6.80 -17.61
C LEU A 152 -11.45 8.31 -17.69
N ARG A 153 -10.19 8.74 -17.55
CA ARG A 153 -9.81 10.15 -17.74
C ARG A 153 -10.11 10.66 -19.15
N ASN A 154 -9.85 9.85 -20.18
CA ASN A 154 -10.19 10.21 -21.56
C ASN A 154 -11.71 10.36 -21.77
N LYS A 155 -12.53 9.55 -21.08
CA LYS A 155 -13.99 9.70 -21.09
C LYS A 155 -14.47 10.95 -20.36
N LEU A 156 -13.80 11.34 -19.27
CA LEU A 156 -14.09 12.58 -18.56
C LEU A 156 -13.66 13.81 -19.36
N GLN A 157 -12.54 13.75 -20.08
CA GLN A 157 -12.14 14.77 -21.05
C GLN A 157 -13.25 15.04 -22.07
N GLN A 158 -13.71 13.99 -22.75
CA GLN A 158 -14.81 14.09 -23.73
C GLN A 158 -16.06 14.72 -23.09
N ALA A 159 -16.42 14.28 -21.89
CA ALA A 159 -17.57 14.82 -21.17
C ALA A 159 -17.39 16.30 -20.79
N ALA A 160 -16.17 16.74 -20.44
CA ALA A 160 -15.85 18.13 -20.15
C ALA A 160 -15.98 19.02 -21.41
N GLU A 161 -15.71 18.45 -22.58
CA GLU A 161 -15.94 19.07 -23.90
C GLU A 161 -17.41 19.01 -24.36
N GLY A 162 -18.29 18.36 -23.58
CA GLY A 162 -19.71 18.20 -23.87
C GLY A 162 -20.05 16.97 -24.70
N ASP A 163 -19.07 16.10 -25.01
CA ASP A 163 -19.28 14.87 -25.76
C ASP A 163 -19.51 13.66 -24.85
N PHE A 164 -20.68 13.03 -24.99
CA PHE A 164 -21.09 11.88 -24.19
C PHE A 164 -21.22 10.62 -25.08
N VAL A 165 -20.07 10.11 -25.52
CA VAL A 165 -19.99 8.94 -26.42
C VAL A 165 -20.27 7.62 -25.69
N GLY A 166 -21.28 6.90 -26.15
CA GLY A 166 -21.66 5.56 -25.68
C GLY A 166 -22.86 5.56 -24.71
N PRO A 167 -23.51 4.41 -24.51
CA PRO A 167 -24.70 4.31 -23.66
C PRO A 167 -24.41 4.64 -22.19
N GLU A 168 -23.25 4.25 -21.66
CA GLU A 168 -22.83 4.54 -20.29
C GLU A 168 -22.65 6.04 -20.06
N MET A 169 -21.95 6.74 -20.96
CA MET A 169 -21.73 8.19 -20.83
C MET A 169 -23.02 8.98 -21.01
N LYS A 170 -23.91 8.57 -21.92
CA LYS A 170 -25.26 9.16 -22.05
C LYS A 170 -26.07 9.01 -20.76
N ARG A 171 -25.93 7.89 -20.05
CA ARG A 171 -26.59 7.66 -18.77
C ARG A 171 -25.98 8.48 -17.64
N MET A 172 -24.65 8.67 -17.66
CA MET A 172 -23.92 9.49 -16.68
C MET A 172 -24.06 11.00 -16.90
N ARG A 173 -24.48 11.44 -18.09
CA ARG A 173 -24.59 12.86 -18.46
C ARG A 173 -25.26 13.75 -17.41
N PRO A 174 -26.43 13.42 -16.83
CA PRO A 174 -27.05 14.29 -15.82
C PRO A 174 -26.19 14.49 -14.58
N LEU A 175 -25.47 13.44 -14.14
CA LEU A 175 -24.57 13.51 -12.98
C LEU A 175 -23.32 14.36 -13.30
N LEU A 176 -22.76 14.23 -14.49
CA LEU A 176 -21.59 15.01 -14.91
C LEU A 176 -21.94 16.47 -15.16
N GLN A 177 -23.14 16.76 -15.66
CA GLN A 177 -23.66 18.14 -15.76
C GLN A 177 -23.87 18.76 -14.37
N LEU A 178 -24.40 17.99 -13.42
CA LEU A 178 -24.53 18.44 -12.03
C LEU A 178 -23.16 18.68 -11.38
N GLN A 179 -22.19 17.79 -11.63
CA GLN A 179 -20.80 17.95 -11.20
C GLN A 179 -20.21 19.26 -11.74
N ALA A 180 -20.39 19.56 -13.03
CA ALA A 180 -19.94 20.81 -13.64
C ALA A 180 -20.65 22.05 -13.06
N LYS A 181 -21.95 21.94 -12.73
CA LYS A 181 -22.71 23.03 -12.09
C LYS A 181 -22.21 23.34 -10.67
N TRP A 182 -21.85 22.31 -9.91
CA TRP A 182 -21.46 22.47 -8.49
C TRP A 182 -19.96 22.71 -8.29
N SER A 183 -19.11 22.19 -9.18
CA SER A 183 -17.66 22.19 -9.02
C SER A 183 -16.97 22.22 -10.40
N HIS A 184 -16.51 21.07 -10.89
CA HIS A 184 -15.77 20.92 -12.14
C HIS A 184 -15.76 19.45 -12.57
N VAL A 185 -15.73 19.17 -13.88
CA VAL A 185 -15.44 17.83 -14.41
C VAL A 185 -14.00 17.86 -14.90
N PRO A 186 -13.06 17.13 -14.27
CA PRO A 186 -11.64 17.26 -14.59
C PRO A 186 -11.33 16.71 -15.98
N ALA A 187 -10.60 17.52 -16.75
CA ALA A 187 -9.93 17.13 -17.98
C ALA A 187 -8.80 16.11 -17.71
N ALA A 188 -8.30 15.46 -18.76
CA ALA A 188 -7.27 14.43 -18.63
C ALA A 188 -5.93 14.97 -18.09
N ASN A 189 -5.67 16.27 -18.30
CA ASN A 189 -4.52 17.04 -17.86
C ASN A 189 -4.84 17.97 -16.66
N GLU A 190 -5.89 17.65 -15.90
CA GLU A 190 -6.24 18.38 -14.69
C GLU A 190 -6.22 17.48 -13.46
N LEU A 191 -5.85 18.07 -12.31
CA LEU A 191 -6.15 17.52 -11.00
C LEU A 191 -7.24 18.38 -10.36
N LEU A 192 -8.42 17.81 -10.17
CA LEU A 192 -9.46 18.44 -9.36
C LEU A 192 -9.21 18.20 -7.87
N ILE A 193 -9.27 19.27 -7.08
CA ILE A 193 -9.30 19.24 -5.62
C ILE A 193 -10.56 19.97 -5.14
N GLU A 194 -11.42 19.28 -4.39
CA GLU A 194 -12.61 19.90 -3.79
C GLU A 194 -12.44 20.05 -2.28
N SER A 195 -12.60 21.28 -1.78
CA SER A 195 -12.59 21.61 -0.35
C SER A 195 -14.01 21.79 0.15
N ILE A 196 -14.47 20.90 1.02
CA ILE A 196 -15.85 20.88 1.50
C ILE A 196 -15.87 20.86 3.03
N ARG A 197 -16.57 21.82 3.62
CA ARG A 197 -16.85 21.80 5.06
C ARG A 197 -18.13 21.01 5.33
N THR A 198 -18.02 19.99 6.16
CA THR A 198 -19.15 19.16 6.59
C THR A 198 -19.30 19.20 8.11
N ARG A 199 -20.35 18.54 8.60
CA ARG A 199 -20.57 18.33 10.05
C ARG A 199 -19.46 17.49 10.69
N ASP A 200 -18.84 16.63 9.89
CA ASP A 200 -17.77 15.72 10.34
C ASP A 200 -16.36 16.34 10.26
N GLY A 201 -16.25 17.61 9.89
CA GLY A 201 -14.96 18.31 9.71
C GLY A 201 -14.73 18.83 8.30
N TYR A 202 -13.47 19.19 8.03
CA TYR A 202 -12.99 19.72 6.76
C TYR A 202 -12.51 18.59 5.87
N GLN A 203 -12.98 18.56 4.62
CA GLN A 203 -12.73 17.48 3.68
C GLN A 203 -12.04 18.02 2.43
N LEU A 204 -10.94 17.41 2.05
CA LEU A 204 -10.26 17.64 0.78
C LEU A 204 -10.39 16.39 -0.08
N PHE A 205 -11.15 16.48 -1.17
CA PHE A 205 -11.28 15.40 -2.15
C PHE A 205 -10.28 15.62 -3.28
N PHE A 206 -9.50 14.59 -3.61
CA PHE A 206 -8.53 14.58 -4.70
C PHE A 206 -8.93 13.54 -5.72
N TYR A 207 -8.89 13.90 -7.01
CA TYR A 207 -9.28 13.02 -8.12
C TYR A 207 -8.12 12.76 -9.11
N PRO A 208 -7.06 12.05 -8.69
CA PRO A 208 -5.92 11.77 -9.57
C PRO A 208 -6.14 10.60 -10.53
N PHE A 209 -7.11 9.69 -10.30
CA PHE A 209 -7.31 8.49 -11.15
C PHE A 209 -6.05 7.61 -11.28
N ALA A 210 -5.45 7.27 -10.15
CA ALA A 210 -4.27 6.40 -10.05
C ALA A 210 -4.60 5.00 -9.52
N GLY A 211 -5.88 4.67 -9.33
CA GLY A 211 -6.28 3.40 -8.74
C GLY A 211 -6.10 3.36 -7.21
N ARG A 212 -6.81 2.44 -6.57
CA ARG A 212 -6.99 2.47 -5.12
C ARG A 212 -5.69 2.37 -4.30
N LEU A 213 -4.79 1.46 -4.64
CA LEU A 213 -3.55 1.26 -3.89
C LEU A 213 -2.67 2.52 -3.92
N ALA A 214 -2.51 3.13 -5.10
CA ALA A 214 -1.79 4.39 -5.23
C ALA A 214 -2.48 5.51 -4.44
N HIS A 215 -3.81 5.57 -4.43
CA HIS A 215 -4.54 6.56 -3.63
C HIS A 215 -4.35 6.41 -2.12
N GLU A 216 -4.20 5.19 -1.62
CA GLU A 216 -3.89 4.94 -0.20
C GLU A 216 -2.51 5.53 0.17
N GLY A 217 -1.48 5.21 -0.62
CA GLY A 217 -0.15 5.77 -0.41
C GLY A 217 -0.09 7.29 -0.62
N LEU A 218 -0.76 7.81 -1.66
CA LEU A 218 -0.87 9.26 -1.88
C LEU A 218 -1.58 9.94 -0.71
N SER A 219 -2.65 9.34 -0.16
CA SER A 219 -3.34 9.90 1.01
C SER A 219 -2.39 10.05 2.19
N ALA A 220 -1.60 9.02 2.49
CA ALA A 220 -0.63 9.03 3.59
C ALA A 220 0.48 10.06 3.36
N VAL A 221 1.10 10.08 2.18
CA VAL A 221 2.18 11.00 1.81
C VAL A 221 1.71 12.46 1.85
N LEU A 222 0.57 12.77 1.24
CA LEU A 222 0.06 14.14 1.21
C LEU A 222 -0.40 14.61 2.60
N ALA A 223 -1.00 13.73 3.40
CA ALA A 223 -1.32 14.02 4.80
C ALA A 223 -0.05 14.32 5.62
N HIS A 224 1.01 13.52 5.46
CA HIS A 224 2.31 13.74 6.11
C HIS A 224 2.92 15.07 5.71
N ARG A 225 2.99 15.37 4.41
CA ARG A 225 3.51 16.64 3.88
C ARG A 225 2.77 17.85 4.45
N MET A 226 1.43 17.80 4.50
CA MET A 226 0.63 18.88 5.12
C MET A 226 0.84 18.98 6.63
N SER A 227 1.00 17.84 7.31
CA SER A 227 1.19 17.78 8.77
C SER A 227 2.54 18.35 9.23
N ARG A 228 3.54 18.38 8.33
CA ARG A 228 4.84 19.05 8.55
C ARG A 228 4.74 20.58 8.55
N ILE A 229 3.77 21.13 7.82
CA ILE A 229 3.51 22.58 7.79
C ILE A 229 2.71 22.98 9.03
N GLU A 230 1.65 22.22 9.32
CA GLU A 230 0.82 22.46 10.48
C GLU A 230 0.45 21.15 11.18
N LYS A 231 0.66 21.06 12.49
CA LYS A 231 0.27 19.87 13.27
C LYS A 231 -1.25 19.68 13.19
N ILE A 232 -1.66 18.65 12.44
CA ILE A 232 -3.05 18.28 12.20
C ILE A 232 -3.13 16.76 11.96
N SER A 233 -4.19 16.12 12.41
CA SER A 233 -4.43 14.71 12.13
C SER A 233 -5.41 14.57 10.96
N PHE A 234 -5.10 13.65 10.07
CA PHE A 234 -5.95 13.29 8.95
C PHE A 234 -6.47 11.88 9.13
N SER A 235 -7.74 11.68 8.77
CA SER A 235 -8.26 10.37 8.38
C SER A 235 -8.53 10.39 6.89
N PHE A 236 -8.45 9.25 6.22
CA PHE A 236 -8.68 9.19 4.79
C PHE A 236 -9.56 8.01 4.39
N ALA A 237 -10.20 8.17 3.23
CA ALA A 237 -10.85 7.08 2.51
C ALA A 237 -10.52 7.22 1.03
N CYS A 238 -10.39 6.11 0.32
CA CYS A 238 -10.06 6.09 -1.10
C CYS A 238 -10.91 5.10 -1.88
N ASN A 239 -10.97 5.29 -3.20
CA ASN A 239 -11.51 4.33 -4.15
C ASN A 239 -10.66 4.31 -5.42
N ASP A 240 -11.19 3.83 -6.54
CA ASP A 240 -10.42 3.66 -7.77
C ASP A 240 -10.13 4.97 -8.53
N TYR A 241 -10.89 6.04 -8.29
CA TYR A 241 -10.72 7.32 -9.00
C TYR A 241 -10.20 8.46 -8.12
N GLY A 242 -10.29 8.35 -6.79
CA GLY A 242 -9.73 9.34 -5.90
C GLY A 242 -9.65 8.96 -4.44
N PHE A 243 -9.41 9.97 -3.61
CA PHE A 243 -9.38 9.87 -2.15
C PHE A 243 -9.88 11.16 -1.50
N VAL A 244 -10.26 11.04 -0.23
CA VAL A 244 -10.66 12.17 0.61
C VAL A 244 -9.81 12.19 1.87
N LEU A 245 -9.24 13.36 2.19
CA LEU A 245 -8.59 13.65 3.47
C LEU A 245 -9.55 14.43 4.35
N THR A 246 -9.84 13.93 5.55
CA THR A 246 -10.70 14.58 6.54
C THR A 246 -9.87 15.04 7.73
N SER A 247 -10.08 16.28 8.15
CA SER A 247 -9.37 16.91 9.25
C SER A 247 -10.30 17.74 10.16
N PRO A 248 -9.93 17.94 11.44
CA PRO A 248 -10.78 18.66 12.39
C PRO A 248 -10.79 20.18 12.18
N LYS A 249 -9.77 20.73 11.50
CA LYS A 249 -9.60 22.15 11.18
C LYS A 249 -9.22 22.31 9.70
N PRO A 250 -9.30 23.50 9.08
CA PRO A 250 -8.86 23.68 7.70
C PRO A 250 -7.42 23.22 7.52
N ALA A 251 -7.16 22.38 6.51
CA ALA A 251 -5.81 21.95 6.19
C ALA A 251 -5.03 23.06 5.43
N PRO A 252 -3.70 23.13 5.56
CA PRO A 252 -2.88 24.18 4.93
C PRO A 252 -2.66 23.91 3.43
N LEU A 253 -3.71 23.58 2.66
CA LEU A 253 -3.63 23.11 1.28
C LEU A 253 -2.83 24.06 0.38
N LYS A 254 -3.14 25.36 0.42
CA LYS A 254 -2.46 26.35 -0.43
C LYS A 254 -0.96 26.41 -0.13
N GLN A 255 -0.59 26.56 1.15
CA GLN A 255 0.80 26.58 1.59
C GLN A 255 1.53 25.28 1.22
N ALA A 256 0.82 24.15 1.33
CA ALA A 256 1.36 22.85 0.94
C ALA A 256 1.61 22.77 -0.57
N LEU A 257 0.66 23.20 -1.40
CA LEU A 257 0.84 23.26 -2.86
C LEU A 257 2.05 24.12 -3.24
N ASP A 258 2.18 25.30 -2.63
CA ASP A 258 3.31 26.20 -2.82
C ASP A 258 4.65 25.56 -2.38
N ALA A 259 4.61 24.69 -1.37
CA ALA A 259 5.75 23.92 -0.87
C ALA A 259 5.99 22.59 -1.62
N GLY A 260 5.33 22.36 -2.76
CA GLY A 260 5.52 21.16 -3.57
C GLY A 260 4.75 19.94 -3.06
N LEU A 261 3.56 20.11 -2.50
CA LEU A 261 2.70 19.01 -2.02
C LEU A 261 2.56 17.88 -3.04
N LEU A 262 2.49 18.21 -4.33
CA LEU A 262 2.29 17.27 -5.44
C LEU A 262 3.59 16.89 -6.16
N SER A 263 4.77 17.28 -5.66
CA SER A 263 6.04 16.95 -6.28
C SER A 263 6.33 15.43 -6.16
N PRO A 264 6.80 14.76 -7.23
CA PRO A 264 7.30 13.39 -7.14
C PRO A 264 8.62 13.30 -6.35
N ASP A 265 9.30 14.42 -6.10
CA ASP A 265 10.54 14.43 -5.36
C ASP A 265 10.36 13.89 -3.95
N ARG A 266 11.36 13.16 -3.47
CA ARG A 266 11.39 12.52 -2.14
C ARG A 266 10.23 11.57 -1.87
N LEU A 267 9.47 11.11 -2.87
CA LEU A 267 8.32 10.22 -2.66
C LEU A 267 8.65 8.99 -1.81
N VAL A 268 9.76 8.30 -2.10
CA VAL A 268 10.20 7.12 -1.35
C VAL A 268 10.50 7.45 0.11
N ALA A 269 11.16 8.58 0.37
CA ALA A 269 11.45 9.02 1.73
C ALA A 269 10.17 9.39 2.49
N ASP A 270 9.24 10.11 1.85
CA ASP A 270 7.98 10.49 2.46
C ASP A 270 7.07 9.27 2.72
N ILE A 271 7.10 8.24 1.87
CA ILE A 271 6.47 6.95 2.13
C ILE A 271 7.06 6.34 3.41
N GLY A 272 8.39 6.32 3.53
CA GLY A 272 9.10 5.81 4.69
C GLY A 272 8.74 6.53 6.00
N GLU A 273 8.49 7.84 5.93
CA GLU A 273 8.14 8.68 7.09
C GLU A 273 6.62 8.68 7.42
N SER A 274 5.76 8.51 6.41
CA SER A 274 4.30 8.60 6.55
C SER A 274 3.62 7.28 6.92
N LEU A 275 4.30 6.16 6.66
CA LEU A 275 3.82 4.81 6.92
C LEU A 275 4.83 4.06 7.79
N ASN A 276 4.39 2.97 8.41
CA ASN A 276 5.26 2.16 9.27
C ASN A 276 6.22 1.26 8.44
N ALA A 277 7.04 1.89 7.60
CA ALA A 277 7.88 1.23 6.61
C ALA A 277 8.86 0.21 7.22
N THR A 278 9.35 0.46 8.43
CA THR A 278 10.21 -0.50 9.14
C THR A 278 9.47 -1.80 9.46
N GLU A 279 8.24 -1.74 9.96
CA GLU A 279 7.44 -2.95 10.19
C GLU A 279 7.02 -3.63 8.89
N MET A 280 6.73 -2.84 7.84
CA MET A 280 6.41 -3.38 6.52
C MET A 280 7.59 -4.14 5.91
N SER A 281 8.79 -3.58 5.92
CA SER A 281 10.03 -4.24 5.48
C SER A 281 10.33 -5.46 6.32
N ARG A 282 10.28 -5.37 7.66
CA ARG A 282 10.54 -6.52 8.54
C ARG A 282 9.62 -7.71 8.22
N ARG A 283 8.33 -7.46 7.96
CA ARG A 283 7.35 -8.51 7.62
C ARG A 283 7.45 -8.98 6.17
N GLY A 284 7.70 -8.06 5.25
CA GLY A 284 7.95 -8.36 3.83
C GLY A 284 9.16 -9.27 3.63
N PHE A 285 10.20 -9.07 4.46
CA PHE A 285 11.43 -9.83 4.41
C PHE A 285 11.22 -11.35 4.57
N ARG A 286 10.12 -11.79 5.21
CA ARG A 286 9.81 -13.21 5.38
C ARG A 286 9.68 -13.96 4.05
N ALA A 287 9.10 -13.32 3.04
CA ALA A 287 8.98 -13.90 1.71
C ALA A 287 10.36 -14.13 1.10
N ILE A 288 11.18 -13.08 1.14
CA ILE A 288 12.54 -13.07 0.59
C ILE A 288 13.43 -14.05 1.33
N ALA A 289 13.43 -14.06 2.66
CA ALA A 289 14.17 -15.01 3.47
C ALA A 289 13.82 -16.46 3.15
N ARG A 290 12.55 -16.75 2.85
CA ARG A 290 12.11 -18.09 2.46
C ARG A 290 12.61 -18.46 1.06
N ILE A 291 12.46 -17.58 0.09
CA ILE A 291 12.91 -17.79 -1.29
C ILE A 291 14.44 -17.91 -1.36
N ALA A 292 15.14 -17.05 -0.64
CA ALA A 292 16.60 -17.06 -0.50
C ALA A 292 17.13 -18.28 0.26
N GLY A 293 16.26 -19.06 0.92
CA GLY A 293 16.61 -20.28 1.64
C GLY A 293 17.19 -20.06 3.05
N LEU A 294 17.06 -18.85 3.60
CA LEU A 294 17.46 -18.51 4.98
C LEU A 294 16.52 -19.15 6.02
N ILE A 295 15.23 -19.24 5.68
CA ILE A 295 14.23 -19.91 6.51
C ILE A 295 13.56 -21.05 5.74
N GLN A 296 13.18 -22.10 6.45
CA GLN A 296 12.64 -23.33 5.86
C GLN A 296 11.25 -23.62 6.41
N GLY A 297 10.25 -23.81 5.53
CA GLY A 297 8.84 -24.02 5.90
C GLY A 297 8.55 -25.34 6.63
N GLY A 298 9.56 -26.22 6.74
CA GLY A 298 9.43 -27.57 7.27
C GLY A 298 9.30 -28.60 6.14
N TYR A 299 8.93 -29.82 6.49
CA TYR A 299 8.76 -30.93 5.55
C TYR A 299 7.28 -31.15 5.22
N PRO A 300 6.93 -31.75 4.07
CA PRO A 300 5.58 -32.25 3.83
C PRO A 300 5.10 -33.10 5.01
N GLY A 301 3.94 -32.74 5.60
CA GLY A 301 3.39 -33.40 6.79
C GLY A 301 4.03 -32.98 8.14
N ARG A 302 5.11 -32.20 8.14
CA ARG A 302 5.76 -31.62 9.35
C ARG A 302 6.19 -30.18 9.08
N GLN A 303 5.22 -29.29 8.93
CA GLN A 303 5.50 -27.87 8.76
C GLN A 303 5.97 -27.24 10.07
N LYS A 304 6.92 -26.31 9.98
CA LYS A 304 7.28 -25.49 11.14
C LYS A 304 6.16 -24.49 11.42
N PRO A 305 5.83 -24.18 12.68
CA PRO A 305 4.83 -23.17 12.99
C PRO A 305 5.26 -21.81 12.44
N ASN A 306 4.33 -21.07 11.82
CA ASN A 306 4.56 -19.74 11.24
C ASN A 306 5.26 -18.77 12.21
N LYS A 307 4.98 -18.89 13.51
CA LYS A 307 5.63 -18.11 14.58
C LYS A 307 7.15 -18.25 14.57
N HIS A 308 7.67 -19.46 14.42
CA HIS A 308 9.12 -19.69 14.40
C HIS A 308 9.75 -19.12 13.11
N LEU A 309 9.05 -19.22 11.99
CA LEU A 309 9.52 -18.68 10.72
C LEU A 309 9.58 -17.15 10.74
N GLN A 310 8.58 -16.49 11.36
CA GLN A 310 8.60 -15.04 11.57
C GLN A 310 9.75 -14.62 12.50
N ALA A 311 9.93 -15.29 13.63
CA ALA A 311 11.02 -14.97 14.54
C ALA A 311 12.41 -15.10 13.89
N SER A 312 12.64 -16.16 13.12
CA SER A 312 13.89 -16.35 12.37
C SER A 312 14.07 -15.31 11.27
N SER A 313 13.02 -14.99 10.51
CA SER A 313 13.07 -13.96 9.47
C SER A 313 13.44 -12.59 10.05
N ASN A 314 12.81 -12.20 11.16
CA ASN A 314 13.08 -10.92 11.80
C ASN A 314 14.53 -10.85 12.28
N LEU A 315 15.07 -11.94 12.83
CA LEU A 315 16.48 -11.98 13.24
C LEU A 315 17.42 -11.72 12.05
N PHE A 316 17.22 -12.38 10.91
CA PHE A 316 18.03 -12.13 9.71
C PHE A 316 17.90 -10.70 9.21
N PHE A 317 16.68 -10.16 9.19
CA PHE A 317 16.44 -8.77 8.81
C PHE A 317 17.22 -7.79 9.70
N GLU A 318 17.15 -7.96 11.02
CA GLU A 318 17.86 -7.09 11.97
C GLU A 318 19.39 -7.26 11.85
N VAL A 319 19.88 -8.49 11.70
CA VAL A 319 21.31 -8.79 11.51
C VAL A 319 21.83 -8.14 10.24
N PHE A 320 21.16 -8.29 9.10
CA PHE A 320 21.59 -7.62 7.88
C PHE A 320 21.52 -6.11 8.03
N ARG A 321 20.47 -5.56 8.65
CA ARG A 321 20.33 -4.11 8.79
C ARG A 321 21.43 -3.50 9.65
N GLU A 322 21.91 -4.22 10.66
CA GLU A 322 22.94 -3.75 11.59
C GLU A 322 24.36 -4.01 11.08
N TYR A 323 24.62 -5.17 10.46
CA TYR A 323 25.97 -5.63 10.13
C TYR A 323 26.30 -5.67 8.63
N ASP A 324 25.30 -5.59 7.75
CA ASP A 324 25.44 -5.67 6.28
C ASP A 324 24.30 -4.86 5.59
N PRO A 325 24.25 -3.53 5.80
CA PRO A 325 23.14 -2.70 5.33
C PRO A 325 23.01 -2.66 3.81
N ASP A 326 24.10 -2.95 3.09
CA ASP A 326 24.16 -3.03 1.63
C ASP A 326 23.76 -4.43 1.09
N ASN A 327 23.24 -5.32 1.94
CA ASN A 327 22.83 -6.66 1.55
C ASN A 327 21.71 -6.60 0.50
N LEU A 328 21.89 -7.25 -0.66
CA LEU A 328 20.90 -7.19 -1.74
C LEU A 328 19.53 -7.77 -1.38
N LEU A 329 19.44 -8.66 -0.38
CA LEU A 329 18.13 -9.15 0.11
C LEU A 329 17.37 -8.05 0.86
N LEU A 330 18.06 -7.14 1.54
CA LEU A 330 17.44 -5.98 2.17
C LEU A 330 16.99 -4.96 1.12
N HIS A 331 17.82 -4.70 0.11
CA HIS A 331 17.44 -3.84 -1.01
C HIS A 331 16.21 -4.37 -1.73
N GLN A 332 16.22 -5.66 -2.10
CA GLN A 332 15.07 -6.33 -2.71
C GLN A 332 13.82 -6.22 -1.82
N CYS A 333 13.97 -6.35 -0.49
CA CYS A 333 12.85 -6.22 0.44
C CYS A 333 12.24 -4.83 0.44
N ASN A 334 13.07 -3.80 0.44
CA ASN A 334 12.58 -2.43 0.43
C ASN A 334 11.88 -2.12 -0.91
N GLU A 335 12.46 -2.52 -2.03
CA GLU A 335 11.85 -2.36 -3.36
C GLU A 335 10.51 -3.12 -3.46
N GLU A 336 10.47 -4.40 -3.08
CA GLU A 336 9.26 -5.21 -3.13
C GLU A 336 8.16 -4.69 -2.20
N VAL A 337 8.50 -4.15 -1.02
CA VAL A 337 7.50 -3.57 -0.12
C VAL A 337 6.93 -2.28 -0.70
N LEU A 338 7.77 -1.42 -1.26
CA LEU A 338 7.33 -0.19 -1.93
C LEU A 338 6.41 -0.50 -3.12
N GLU A 339 6.77 -1.49 -3.94
CA GLU A 339 5.97 -1.86 -5.11
C GLU A 339 4.71 -2.66 -4.74
N ASN A 340 4.85 -3.75 -3.99
CA ASN A 340 3.74 -4.68 -3.76
C ASN A 340 2.72 -4.16 -2.73
N GLN A 341 3.16 -3.48 -1.68
CA GLN A 341 2.24 -3.01 -0.63
C GLN A 341 1.71 -1.60 -0.86
N LEU A 342 2.47 -0.77 -1.60
CA LEU A 342 2.19 0.67 -1.76
C LEU A 342 2.08 1.12 -3.21
N ASN A 343 2.49 0.30 -4.18
CA ASN A 343 2.44 0.62 -5.61
C ASN A 343 3.15 1.95 -5.91
N ALA A 344 4.38 2.08 -5.38
CA ALA A 344 5.17 3.31 -5.42
C ALA A 344 5.40 3.82 -6.86
N SER A 345 5.74 2.93 -7.80
CA SER A 345 5.82 3.26 -9.23
C SER A 345 4.58 3.98 -9.75
N ARG A 346 3.39 3.47 -9.42
CA ARG A 346 2.12 4.07 -9.86
C ARG A 346 1.79 5.39 -9.15
N MET A 347 2.22 5.55 -7.91
CA MET A 347 2.14 6.85 -7.22
C MET A 347 3.05 7.87 -7.89
N GLU A 348 4.27 7.47 -8.25
CA GLU A 348 5.24 8.31 -8.96
C GLU A 348 4.70 8.73 -10.33
N ASP A 349 4.20 7.79 -11.14
CA ASP A 349 3.56 8.07 -12.43
C ASP A 349 2.41 9.08 -12.28
N ALA A 350 1.59 8.91 -11.24
CA ALA A 350 0.49 9.81 -10.97
C ALA A 350 0.98 11.22 -10.61
N LEU A 351 2.00 11.35 -9.75
CA LEU A 351 2.56 12.64 -9.35
C LEU A 351 3.29 13.34 -10.51
N ARG A 352 4.11 12.61 -11.28
CA ARG A 352 4.79 13.14 -12.48
C ARG A 352 3.80 13.68 -13.51
N ARG A 353 2.69 12.96 -13.72
CA ARG A 353 1.61 13.46 -14.58
C ARG A 353 0.93 14.71 -14.00
N ILE A 354 0.66 14.70 -12.69
CA ILE A 354 0.01 15.83 -12.00
C ILE A 354 0.90 17.08 -12.02
N GLU A 355 2.22 16.93 -11.95
CA GLU A 355 3.18 18.04 -12.04
C GLU A 355 3.05 18.81 -13.36
N GLY A 356 2.79 18.10 -14.46
CA GLY A 356 2.46 18.71 -15.76
C GLY A 356 0.98 19.07 -15.95
N SER A 357 0.12 18.87 -14.94
CA SER A 357 -1.32 19.11 -15.01
C SER A 357 -1.71 20.44 -14.37
N GLN A 358 -2.84 21.00 -14.81
CA GLN A 358 -3.45 22.14 -14.13
C GLN A 358 -4.16 21.67 -12.85
N VAL A 359 -3.82 22.26 -11.71
CA VAL A 359 -4.52 22.00 -10.44
C VAL A 359 -5.75 22.92 -10.35
N VAL A 360 -6.94 22.32 -10.38
CA VAL A 360 -8.23 23.01 -10.27
C VAL A 360 -8.77 22.83 -8.86
N ILE A 361 -8.81 23.92 -8.09
CA ILE A 361 -9.35 23.91 -6.72
C ILE A 361 -10.76 24.50 -6.73
N ARG A 362 -11.72 23.77 -6.14
CA ARG A 362 -13.12 24.20 -5.99
C ARG A 362 -13.57 24.07 -4.53
N GLU A 363 -14.47 24.95 -4.11
CA GLU A 363 -15.03 24.96 -2.76
C GLU A 363 -16.56 24.81 -2.80
N PRO A 364 -17.09 23.65 -3.24
CA PRO A 364 -18.53 23.49 -3.37
C PRO A 364 -19.23 23.47 -2.00
N GLU A 365 -20.43 24.05 -1.93
CA GLU A 365 -21.23 24.11 -0.69
C GLU A 365 -21.67 22.73 -0.18
N LYS A 366 -21.71 21.74 -1.08
CA LYS A 366 -22.21 20.38 -0.84
C LYS A 366 -21.29 19.36 -1.51
N VAL A 367 -21.34 18.14 -1.01
CA VAL A 367 -20.64 16.99 -1.58
C VAL A 367 -21.13 16.76 -3.00
N THR A 368 -20.20 16.73 -3.94
CA THR A 368 -20.46 16.64 -5.37
C THR A 368 -20.77 15.20 -5.81
N PRO A 369 -21.34 14.98 -7.02
CA PRO A 369 -21.53 13.64 -7.56
C PRO A 369 -20.25 12.78 -7.55
N MET A 370 -19.09 13.37 -7.88
CA MET A 370 -17.80 12.66 -7.81
C MET A 370 -17.32 12.43 -6.37
N GLY A 371 -17.53 13.39 -5.46
CA GLY A 371 -17.20 13.23 -4.04
C GLY A 371 -18.09 12.24 -3.29
N PHE A 372 -19.31 11.98 -3.77
CA PHE A 372 -20.28 11.16 -3.07
C PHE A 372 -19.82 9.72 -2.87
N GLY A 373 -19.22 9.09 -3.88
CA GLY A 373 -18.72 7.72 -3.76
C GLY A 373 -17.62 7.59 -2.70
N LEU A 374 -16.68 8.54 -2.67
CA LEU A 374 -15.62 8.63 -1.67
C LEU A 374 -16.17 8.82 -0.25
N LEU A 375 -17.20 9.65 -0.13
CA LEU A 375 -17.89 9.84 1.14
C LEU A 375 -18.59 8.55 1.59
N VAL A 376 -19.22 7.80 0.69
CA VAL A 376 -19.85 6.50 1.00
C VAL A 376 -18.83 5.46 1.45
N ASP A 377 -17.66 5.39 0.80
CA ASP A 377 -16.57 4.51 1.24
C ASP A 377 -16.16 4.84 2.68
N ARG A 378 -16.00 6.11 3.02
CA ARG A 378 -15.76 6.57 4.41
C ARG A 378 -16.87 6.16 5.38
N LEU A 379 -18.13 6.15 4.95
CA LEU A 379 -19.28 5.82 5.81
C LEU A 379 -19.41 4.32 6.09
N ARG A 380 -18.99 3.46 5.17
CA ARG A 380 -18.90 2.00 5.36
C ARG A 380 -18.00 1.64 6.55
N GLU A 381 -17.07 2.53 6.86
CA GLU A 381 -16.03 2.34 7.87
C GLU A 381 -16.44 2.88 9.24
N ARG A 382 -17.67 3.38 9.40
CA ARG A 382 -18.25 3.77 10.70
C ARG A 382 -19.40 2.85 11.07
N LEU A 383 -19.35 2.24 12.26
CA LEU A 383 -20.54 1.58 12.81
C LEU A 383 -21.57 2.61 13.23
N SER A 384 -22.80 2.31 12.87
CA SER A 384 -23.99 3.07 13.19
C SER A 384 -25.10 2.08 13.52
N SER A 385 -26.06 2.49 14.36
CA SER A 385 -27.30 1.74 14.58
C SER A 385 -28.22 1.79 13.36
N GLU A 386 -28.12 2.86 12.55
CA GLU A 386 -28.74 2.93 11.21
C GLU A 386 -27.96 2.08 10.20
N THR A 387 -28.68 1.41 9.29
CA THR A 387 -28.06 0.66 8.19
C THR A 387 -27.38 1.63 7.22
N LEU A 388 -26.33 1.15 6.53
CA LEU A 388 -25.65 1.96 5.51
C LEU A 388 -26.60 2.43 4.40
N ALA A 389 -27.55 1.57 4.00
CA ALA A 389 -28.52 1.87 2.95
C ALA A 389 -29.42 3.06 3.35
N GLU A 390 -29.93 3.08 4.58
CA GLU A 390 -30.75 4.19 5.10
C GLU A 390 -29.96 5.50 5.15
N ARG A 391 -28.68 5.43 5.55
CA ARG A 391 -27.80 6.60 5.59
C ARG A 391 -27.56 7.17 4.20
N ILE A 392 -27.29 6.31 3.21
CA ILE A 392 -27.09 6.69 1.81
C ILE A 392 -28.37 7.33 1.26
N ALA A 393 -29.53 6.70 1.45
CA ALA A 393 -30.81 7.21 0.96
C ALA A 393 -31.13 8.61 1.51
N ARG A 394 -30.91 8.83 2.82
CA ARG A 394 -31.10 10.15 3.46
C ARG A 394 -30.16 11.21 2.86
N MET A 395 -28.91 10.86 2.59
CA MET A 395 -27.95 11.79 2.00
C MET A 395 -28.29 12.11 0.54
N GLN A 396 -28.70 11.11 -0.24
CA GLN A 396 -29.18 11.30 -1.61
C GLN A 396 -30.38 12.26 -1.63
N ALA A 397 -31.40 12.03 -0.79
CA ALA A 397 -32.56 12.92 -0.72
C ALA A 397 -32.18 14.37 -0.36
N GLN A 398 -31.20 14.57 0.53
CA GLN A 398 -30.69 15.92 0.87
C GLN A 398 -29.97 16.58 -0.31
N LEU A 399 -29.19 15.81 -1.07
CA LEU A 399 -28.46 16.31 -2.24
C LEU A 399 -29.39 16.56 -3.44
N GLU A 400 -30.38 15.71 -3.67
CA GLU A 400 -31.40 15.90 -4.72
C GLU A 400 -32.24 17.16 -4.47
N LYS A 401 -32.63 17.41 -3.21
CA LYS A 401 -33.28 18.67 -2.83
C LYS A 401 -32.39 19.88 -3.09
N ALA A 402 -31.09 19.77 -2.84
CA ALA A 402 -30.14 20.84 -3.14
C ALA A 402 -29.93 21.03 -4.66
N ALA A 403 -29.99 19.94 -5.44
CA ALA A 403 -29.84 19.96 -6.89
C ALA A 403 -31.04 20.61 -7.61
N THR A 404 -32.23 20.49 -7.02
CA THR A 404 -33.49 21.04 -7.55
C THR A 404 -33.81 22.45 -7.04
N ALA A 405 -33.21 22.89 -5.94
CA ALA A 405 -33.46 24.21 -5.32
C ALA A 405 -32.70 25.39 -5.97
N LYS A 406 -31.96 25.16 -7.07
CA LYS A 406 -31.22 26.14 -7.87
C LYS A 406 -31.35 25.75 -9.34
#